data_AF-A0A4Z0W2E4-F1
#
_entry.id   AF-A0A4Z0W2E4-F1
#
_cell.length_a   1.000
_cell.length_b   1.000
_cell.length_c   1.000
_cell.angle_alpha   90.00
_cell.angle_beta   90.00
_cell.angle_gamma   90.00
#
_symmetry.space_group_name_H-M   'P 1'
#
loop_
_entity.id
_entity.type
_entity.pdbx_description
1 polymer ?
#
loop_
_entity_poly.entity_id
_entity_poly.type
_entity_poly.pdbx_seq_one_letter_code
_entity_poly.pdbx_strand_id
1 'polypeptide(L)' 'MSYLYARRVGKKGTWLIKMDMKKALKIIKENDEIRDYLGVIGGKNINSLKRTYGEYAPFKEVDSLEEIKKEMHI' A
#
# COMPACT_ATOMS: atom_id res chain seq x y z
N MET A 1 0.01 -9.78 11.29
CA MET A 1 0.05 -9.55 9.82
C MET A 1 -0.13 -8.08 9.55
N SER A 2 0.65 -7.55 8.61
CA SER A 2 0.61 -6.15 8.22
C SER A 2 0.40 -6.05 6.71
N TYR A 3 0.15 -4.84 6.25
CA TYR A 3 -0.03 -4.53 4.84
C TYR A 3 0.88 -3.37 4.50
N LEU A 4 1.68 -3.53 3.45
CA LEU A 4 2.31 -2.41 2.78
C LEU A 4 1.25 -1.81 1.87
N TYR A 5 0.95 -0.52 2.02
CA TYR A 5 0.09 0.18 1.09
C TYR A 5 0.90 1.16 0.25
N ALA A 6 0.49 1.33 -1.00
CA ALA A 6 0.96 2.39 -1.87
C ALA A 6 -0.22 3.28 -2.27
N ARG A 7 -0.05 4.60 -2.20
CA ARG A 7 -1.05 5.57 -2.62
C ARG A 7 -0.37 6.77 -3.29
N ARG A 8 -0.82 7.10 -4.49
CA ARG A 8 -0.41 8.33 -5.19
C ARG A 8 -1.53 9.36 -5.12
N VAL A 9 -1.27 10.51 -4.49
CA VAL A 9 -2.23 11.63 -4.47
C VAL A 9 -2.52 12.05 -5.92
N GLY A 10 -3.80 12.14 -6.27
CA GLY A 10 -4.26 12.49 -7.63
C GLY A 10 -4.55 11.31 -8.57
N LYS A 11 -4.07 10.09 -8.28
CA LYS A 11 -4.55 8.85 -8.94
C LYS A 11 -5.54 8.14 -8.01
N LYS A 12 -6.70 7.75 -8.54
CA LYS A 12 -7.69 6.96 -7.79
C LYS A 12 -7.18 5.52 -7.64
N GLY A 13 -6.45 5.22 -6.58
CA GLY A 13 -6.05 3.86 -6.25
C GLY A 13 -5.20 3.78 -4.99
N THR A 14 -5.58 2.90 -4.06
CA THR A 14 -4.70 2.43 -2.99
C THR A 14 -4.36 0.98 -3.26
N TRP A 15 -3.08 0.66 -3.42
CA TRP A 15 -2.63 -0.72 -3.61
C TRP A 15 -2.16 -1.29 -2.29
N LEU A 16 -2.48 -2.55 -2.03
CA LEU A 16 -2.19 -3.23 -0.77
C LEU A 16 -1.45 -4.53 -1.05
N ILE A 17 -0.26 -4.69 -0.46
CA ILE A 17 0.46 -5.96 -0.43
C ILE A 17 0.45 -6.50 0.99
N LYS A 18 -0.03 -7.72 1.14
CA LYS A 18 -0.07 -8.43 2.41
C LYS A 18 1.31 -9.01 2.72
N MET A 19 1.97 -8.52 3.76
CA MET A 19 3.31 -9.00 4.12
C MET A 19 3.65 -8.78 5.60
N ASP A 20 4.80 -9.30 6.02
CA ASP A 20 5.31 -9.02 7.36
C ASP A 20 5.74 -7.55 7.51
N MET A 21 5.55 -6.99 8.70
CA MET A 21 5.90 -5.59 8.99
C MET A 21 7.39 -5.31 8.73
N LYS A 22 8.29 -6.25 9.07
CA LYS A 22 9.72 -6.08 8.85
C LYS A 22 10.03 -6.03 7.35
N LYS A 23 9.36 -6.87 6.54
CA LYS A 23 9.50 -6.84 5.08
C LYS A 23 8.97 -5.53 4.49
N ALA A 24 7.82 -5.05 4.97
CA ALA A 24 7.24 -3.79 4.51
C ALA A 24 8.18 -2.60 4.79
N LEU A 25 8.72 -2.50 6.01
CA LEU A 25 9.68 -1.45 6.38
C LEU A 25 10.98 -1.55 5.57
N LYS A 26 11.46 -2.77 5.30
CA LYS A 26 12.63 -2.99 4.45
C LYS A 26 12.38 -2.46 3.03
N ILE A 27 11.22 -2.77 2.43
CA ILE A 27 10.85 -2.28 1.09
C ILE A 27 10.77 -0.75 1.06
N ILE A 28 10.16 -0.13 2.06
CA ILE A 28 10.09 1.34 2.16
C ILE A 28 11.49 1.95 2.22
N LYS A 29 12.41 1.32 2.96
CA LYS A 29 13.79 1.79 3.09
C LYS A 29 14.62 1.57 1.82
N GLU A 30 14.35 0.49 1.08
CA GLU A 30 15.05 0.15 -0.16
C GLU A 30 14.51 0.90 -1.39
N ASN A 31 13.30 1.47 -1.31
CA ASN A 31 12.65 2.20 -2.40
C ASN A 31 12.34 3.64 -1.93
N ASP A 32 13.38 4.39 -1.59
CA ASP A 32 13.27 5.77 -1.10
C ASP A 32 12.61 6.68 -2.14
N GLU A 33 12.77 6.39 -3.44
CA GLU A 33 12.18 7.13 -4.56
C GLU A 33 10.64 7.12 -4.60
N ILE A 34 10.01 6.11 -3.97
CA ILE A 34 8.55 6.01 -3.85
C ILE A 34 8.08 6.02 -2.39
N ARG A 35 8.97 6.35 -1.46
CA ARG A 35 8.67 6.33 -0.03
C ARG A 35 7.50 7.22 0.36
N ASP A 36 7.36 8.39 -0.28
CA ASP A 36 6.24 9.31 -0.05
C ASP A 36 4.88 8.71 -0.46
N TYR A 37 4.90 7.67 -1.29
CA TYR A 37 3.72 6.93 -1.69
C TYR A 37 3.50 5.66 -0.89
N LEU A 38 4.50 5.17 -0.15
CA LEU A 38 4.43 3.91 0.58
C LEU A 38 4.14 4.11 2.07
N GLY A 39 3.36 3.22 2.67
CA GLY A 39 3.14 3.20 4.11
C GLY A 39 2.77 1.82 4.64
N VAL A 40 2.79 1.64 5.96
CA VAL A 40 2.47 0.36 6.60
C VAL A 40 1.19 0.48 7.41
N ILE A 41 0.25 -0.44 7.18
CA ILE A 41 -0.99 -0.59 7.95
C ILE A 41 -0.93 -1.92 8.69
N GLY A 42 -1.16 -1.89 10.00
CA GLY A 42 -1.33 -3.11 10.79
C GLY A 42 -2.62 -3.84 10.39
N GLY A 43 -2.62 -5.17 10.37
CA GLY A 43 -3.77 -5.96 9.93
C GLY A 43 -5.04 -5.78 10.77
N LYS A 44 -4.94 -5.35 12.04
CA LYS A 44 -6.12 -4.93 12.82
C LYS A 44 -6.77 -3.65 12.27
N ASN A 45 -5.98 -2.80 11.62
CA ASN A 45 -6.42 -1.51 11.08
C ASN A 45 -6.95 -1.63 9.65
N ILE A 46 -6.72 -2.75 8.95
CA ILE A 46 -7.21 -2.89 7.56
C ILE A 46 -8.73 -2.97 7.50
N ASN A 47 -9.37 -3.65 8.45
CA ASN A 47 -10.84 -3.73 8.51
C ASN A 47 -11.43 -2.35 8.80
N SER A 48 -10.78 -1.58 9.68
CA SER A 48 -11.15 -0.19 9.95
C SER A 48 -10.95 0.69 8.71
N LEU A 49 -9.83 0.54 7.99
CA LEU A 49 -9.59 1.28 6.75
C LEU A 49 -10.57 0.92 5.64
N LYS A 50 -10.87 -0.36 5.44
CA LYS A 50 -11.88 -0.82 4.48
C LYS A 50 -13.26 -0.25 4.83
N ARG A 51 -13.58 -0.10 6.12
CA ARG A 51 -14.86 0.46 6.58
C ARG A 51 -14.92 1.98 6.45
N THR A 52 -13.85 2.70 6.79
CA THR A 52 -13.80 4.17 6.77
C THR A 52 -13.58 4.72 5.36
N TYR A 53 -12.76 4.03 4.56
CA TYR A 53 -12.34 4.50 3.25
C TYR A 53 -12.88 3.65 2.10
N GLY A 54 -13.47 2.47 2.33
CA GLY A 54 -13.91 1.59 1.24
C GLY A 54 -15.00 2.16 0.35
N GLU A 55 -15.79 3.11 0.85
CA GLU A 55 -16.75 3.85 0.03
C GLU A 55 -16.10 4.98 -0.80
N TYR A 56 -14.90 5.45 -0.42
CA TYR A 56 -14.29 6.67 -0.97
C TYR A 56 -12.89 6.47 -1.60
N ALA A 57 -12.25 5.32 -1.38
CA ALA A 57 -10.92 4.97 -1.86
C ALA A 57 -10.88 3.49 -2.26
N PRO A 58 -11.01 3.16 -3.55
CA PRO A 58 -10.91 1.79 -4.02
C PRO A 58 -9.54 1.21 -3.64
N PHE A 59 -9.58 0.10 -2.90
CA PHE A 59 -8.40 -0.68 -2.55
C PHE A 59 -8.23 -1.84 -3.54
N LYS A 60 -7.03 -1.98 -4.09
CA LYS A 60 -6.64 -3.13 -4.92
C LYS A 60 -5.58 -3.92 -4.16
N GLU A 61 -5.91 -5.15 -3.79
CA GLU A 61 -4.90 -6.09 -3.29
C GLU A 61 -4.05 -6.53 -4.48
N VAL A 62 -2.74 -6.47 -4.31
CA VAL A 62 -1.73 -6.81 -5.32
C VAL A 62 -0.68 -7.70 -4.67
N ASP A 63 -0.10 -8.59 -5.46
CA ASP A 63 0.79 -9.63 -4.94
C ASP A 63 2.26 -9.18 -4.88
N SER A 64 2.62 -8.12 -5.62
CA SER A 64 4.00 -7.65 -5.72
C SER A 64 4.14 -6.13 -5.81
N LEU A 65 5.35 -5.65 -5.48
CA LEU A 65 5.71 -4.23 -5.65
C LEU A 65 5.79 -3.84 -7.13
N GLU A 66 6.08 -4.79 -8.03
CA GLU A 66 6.16 -4.53 -9.47
C GLU A 66 4.80 -4.14 -10.06
N GLU A 67 3.72 -4.78 -9.58
CA GLU A 67 2.36 -4.39 -9.95
C GLU A 67 2.05 -2.97 -9.48
N ILE A 68 2.50 -2.60 -8.28
CA ILE A 68 2.35 -1.23 -7.77
C ILE A 68 3.09 -0.24 -8.68
N LYS A 69 4.35 -0.51 -9.03
CA LYS A 69 5.14 0.36 -9.90
C LYS A 69 4.47 0.54 -11.28
N LYS A 70 3.99 -0.56 -11.87
CA LYS A 70 3.24 -0.56 -13.13
C LYS A 70 1.98 0.30 -13.07
N GLU A 71 1.16 0.12 -12.03
CA GLU A 71 -0.10 0.87 -11.83
C GLU A 71 0.14 2.36 -11.47
N MET A 72 1.25 2.63 -10.79
CA MET A 72 1.69 3.99 -10.49
C MET A 72 2.31 4.68 -11.71
N HIS A 73 2.70 3.93 -12.75
CA HIS A 73 3.49 4.37 -13.90
C HIS A 73 4.81 5.01 -13.45
N ILE A 74 5.57 4.29 -12.62
CA ILE A 74 6.90 4.68 -12.13
C ILE A 74 7.85 3.52 -12.42
#